data_AF-A0A7S0TX85-F1
#
_entry.id   AF-A0A7S0TX85-F1
#
_cell.length_a   1.000
_cell.length_b   1.000
_cell.length_c   1.000
_cell.angle_alpha   90.00
_cell.angle_beta   90.00
_cell.angle_gamma   90.00
#
_symmetry.space_group_name_H-M   'P 1'
#
loop_
_entity.id
_entity.type
_entity.pdbx_description
1 polymer ?
#
loop_
_entity_poly.entity_id
_entity_poly.type
_entity_poly.pdbx_seq_one_letter_code
_entity_poly.pdbx_strand_id
1 'polypeptide(L)'
;TIFEGGGVGVEAVVRNGEAAESRFSVMFGSCNKVNYEQPFWPIVQSHSPDLWIWMGDNVYADRKRTLQELPRAWMHSRQSGMNMLDFLFEPAPEQKLRALYDAQLAHPGYKAFLDTGVTVLGTWDDHDYGLNDGGAEFPWKAESQRALLDFLGEPNDSRRRRQEGVYDVRRVPFGDGR
;
A
#
# COMPACT_ATOMS: atom_id res chain seq x y z
N THR A 1 6.59 -0.29 -17.95
CA THR A 1 5.33 0.39 -18.35
C THR A 1 4.23 -0.27 -17.56
N ILE A 2 3.56 0.31 -16.57
CA ILE A 2 3.53 1.65 -16.00
C ILE A 2 2.90 1.48 -14.60
N PHE A 3 3.09 2.42 -13.69
CA PHE A 3 1.96 2.91 -12.91
C PHE A 3 0.82 3.25 -13.90
N GLU A 4 -0.31 2.53 -13.92
CA GLU A 4 -1.49 3.05 -14.66
C GLU A 4 -2.10 4.31 -14.01
N GLY A 5 -1.50 4.83 -12.94
CA GLY A 5 -1.78 6.17 -12.41
C GLY A 5 -0.52 6.86 -11.95
N GLY A 6 0.03 7.78 -12.75
CA GLY A 6 1.04 8.71 -12.24
C GLY A 6 0.56 9.33 -10.93
N GLY A 7 1.43 9.42 -9.92
CA GLY A 7 1.06 10.03 -8.64
C GLY A 7 0.47 11.41 -8.88
N VAL A 8 -0.78 11.59 -8.51
CA VAL A 8 -1.45 12.88 -8.62
C VAL A 8 -1.13 13.64 -7.33
N GLY A 9 -0.44 14.77 -7.46
CA GLY A 9 -0.24 15.70 -6.34
C GLY A 9 -1.42 16.65 -6.26
N VAL A 10 -1.93 16.88 -5.05
CA VAL A 10 -2.88 17.97 -4.80
C VAL A 10 -2.20 18.96 -3.85
N GLU A 11 -2.08 20.21 -4.29
CA GLU A 11 -1.65 21.32 -3.43
C GLU A 11 -2.89 22.02 -2.87
N ALA A 12 -2.95 22.15 -1.54
CA ALA A 12 -3.91 23.03 -0.88
C ALA A 12 -3.20 24.35 -0.53
N VAL A 13 -3.73 25.47 -1.03
CA VAL A 13 -3.26 26.82 -0.70
C VAL A 13 -4.30 27.49 0.19
N VAL A 14 -3.89 27.91 1.39
CA VAL A 14 -4.73 28.74 2.26
C VAL A 14 -4.14 30.15 2.30
N ARG A 15 -5.00 31.13 2.02
CA ARG A 15 -4.67 32.56 2.10
C ARG A 15 -5.30 33.14 3.35
N ASN A 16 -4.52 33.32 4.40
CA ASN A 16 -4.86 34.22 5.50
C ASN A 16 -4.20 35.57 5.20
N GLY A 17 -4.99 36.65 5.16
CA GLY A 17 -4.55 37.97 4.69
C GLY A 17 -3.17 38.41 5.19
N GLU A 18 -2.44 39.14 4.33
CA GLU A 18 -1.07 39.68 4.49
C GLU A 18 0.06 38.71 4.94
N ALA A 19 -0.25 37.49 5.37
CA ALA A 19 0.75 36.45 5.64
C ALA A 19 1.15 35.71 4.34
N ALA A 20 2.40 35.23 4.28
CA ALA A 20 2.89 34.42 3.18
C ALA A 20 2.04 33.15 2.97
N GLU A 21 1.82 32.74 1.70
CA GLU A 21 1.07 31.51 1.38
C GLU A 21 1.73 30.30 2.05
N SER A 22 1.07 29.70 3.05
CA SER A 22 1.38 28.34 3.47
C SER A 22 0.79 27.36 2.45
N ARG A 23 1.57 26.39 2.01
CA ARG A 23 1.14 25.31 1.08
C ARG A 23 1.30 23.96 1.75
N PHE A 24 0.28 23.12 1.63
CA PHE A 24 0.33 21.73 2.05
C PHE A 24 0.26 20.87 0.80
N SER A 25 1.22 19.99 0.63
CA SER A 25 1.33 19.12 -0.52
C SER A 25 1.08 17.66 -0.11
N VAL A 26 0.08 17.07 -0.74
CA VAL A 26 -0.23 15.64 -0.58
C VAL A 26 0.09 14.95 -1.89
N MET A 27 0.89 13.89 -1.81
CA MET A 27 1.12 12.96 -2.92
C MET A 27 0.63 11.57 -2.54
N PHE A 28 0.22 10.81 -3.54
CA PHE A 28 -0.26 9.46 -3.32
C PHE A 28 0.12 8.54 -4.47
N GLY A 29 0.15 7.24 -4.19
CA GLY A 29 0.47 6.20 -5.16
C GLY A 29 -0.02 4.83 -4.72
N SER A 30 -0.15 3.94 -5.69
CA SER A 30 -0.60 2.55 -5.55
C SER A 30 0.15 1.67 -6.55
N CYS A 31 -0.18 0.38 -6.58
CA CYS A 31 0.29 -0.53 -7.64
C CYS A 31 1.83 -0.66 -7.73
N ASN A 32 2.47 -0.81 -6.58
CA ASN A 32 3.91 -0.92 -6.45
C ASN A 32 4.39 -2.38 -6.48
N LYS A 33 4.91 -2.80 -7.64
CA LYS A 33 5.57 -4.09 -7.80
C LYS A 33 7.04 -3.99 -7.39
N VAL A 34 7.33 -4.35 -6.13
CA VAL A 34 8.65 -4.22 -5.48
C VAL A 34 9.81 -4.81 -6.30
N ASN A 35 9.54 -5.84 -7.10
CA ASN A 35 10.52 -6.53 -7.94
C ASN A 35 10.84 -5.83 -9.28
N TYR A 36 10.21 -4.69 -9.58
CA TYR A 36 10.49 -3.88 -10.76
C TYR A 36 11.26 -2.62 -10.37
N GLU A 37 11.90 -1.99 -11.36
CA GLU A 37 12.52 -0.68 -11.19
C GLU A 37 11.47 0.38 -10.80
N GLN A 38 11.81 1.22 -9.83
CA GLN A 38 10.94 2.28 -9.31
C GLN A 38 11.55 3.67 -9.62
N PRO A 39 11.53 4.12 -10.89
CA PRO A 39 12.17 5.38 -11.32
C PRO A 39 11.40 6.63 -10.87
N PHE A 40 10.27 6.46 -10.18
CA PHE A 40 9.40 7.55 -9.75
C PHE A 40 9.84 8.18 -8.42
N TRP A 41 10.64 7.50 -7.59
CA TRP A 41 11.07 8.08 -6.30
C TRP A 41 11.81 9.42 -6.43
N PRO A 42 12.72 9.63 -7.40
CA PRO A 42 13.32 10.95 -7.62
C PRO A 42 12.28 12.02 -7.97
N ILE A 43 11.23 11.66 -8.71
CA ILE A 43 10.14 12.57 -9.07
C ILE A 43 9.29 12.90 -7.84
N VAL A 44 8.90 11.91 -7.03
CA VAL A 44 8.15 12.14 -5.79
C VAL A 44 8.96 13.03 -4.84
N GLN A 45 10.24 12.75 -4.66
CA GLN A 45 11.15 13.55 -3.83
C GLN A 45 11.29 14.99 -4.33
N SER A 46 11.33 15.22 -5.65
CA SER A 46 11.48 16.59 -6.19
C SER A 46 10.31 17.52 -5.87
N HIS A 47 9.15 16.97 -5.52
CA HIS A 47 7.98 17.75 -5.09
C HIS A 47 7.99 18.07 -3.60
N SER A 48 8.90 17.46 -2.81
CA SER A 48 9.01 17.67 -1.35
C SER A 48 7.66 17.58 -0.63
N PRO A 49 6.88 16.49 -0.79
CA PRO A 49 5.55 16.40 -0.21
C PRO A 49 5.60 16.42 1.32
N ASP A 50 4.62 17.10 1.94
CA ASP A 50 4.41 17.05 3.38
C ASP A 50 3.85 15.68 3.82
N LEU A 51 3.06 15.07 2.93
CA LEU A 51 2.34 13.82 3.15
C LEU A 51 2.37 12.91 1.92
N TRP A 52 2.74 11.65 2.14
CA TRP A 52 2.57 10.56 1.18
C TRP A 52 1.47 9.60 1.63
N ILE A 53 0.59 9.20 0.70
CA ILE A 53 -0.45 8.22 0.95
C ILE A 53 -0.31 7.04 -0.02
N TRP A 54 -0.01 5.88 0.55
CA TRP A 54 -0.16 4.59 -0.11
C TRP A 54 -1.65 4.24 -0.26
N MET A 55 -2.16 4.14 -1.48
CA MET A 55 -3.59 3.94 -1.73
C MET A 55 -4.00 2.48 -1.88
N GLY A 56 -3.09 1.53 -1.65
CA GLY A 56 -3.32 0.10 -1.87
C GLY A 56 -2.45 -0.44 -3.01
N ASP A 57 -2.45 -1.77 -3.17
CA ASP A 57 -1.46 -2.50 -3.95
C ASP A 57 -0.03 -2.04 -3.65
N ASN A 58 0.27 -1.87 -2.36
CA ASN A 58 1.57 -1.37 -1.91
C ASN A 58 2.66 -2.41 -2.19
N VAL A 59 2.26 -3.69 -2.16
CA VAL A 59 3.02 -4.85 -2.63
C VAL A 59 2.09 -5.85 -3.32
N TYR A 60 2.65 -6.68 -4.20
CA TYR A 60 1.92 -7.77 -4.87
C TYR A 60 2.34 -9.12 -4.31
N ALA A 61 1.61 -9.61 -3.30
CA ALA A 61 1.97 -10.82 -2.58
C ALA A 61 1.33 -12.10 -3.14
N ASP A 62 0.34 -11.97 -4.02
CA ASP A 62 -0.33 -13.09 -4.68
C ASP A 62 0.69 -14.06 -5.31
N ARG A 63 0.39 -15.37 -5.25
CA ARG A 63 1.17 -16.38 -5.96
C ARG A 63 0.29 -17.06 -6.99
N LYS A 64 0.83 -17.22 -8.20
CA LYS A 64 0.22 -18.07 -9.22
C LYS A 64 0.51 -19.53 -8.90
N ARG A 65 -0.53 -20.33 -8.69
CA ARG A 65 -0.45 -21.79 -8.68
C ARG A 65 0.14 -22.27 -9.99
N THR A 66 1.02 -23.25 -9.91
CA THR A 66 1.43 -24.02 -11.08
C THR A 66 0.28 -24.91 -11.56
N LEU A 67 0.30 -25.30 -12.83
CA LEU A 67 -0.67 -26.26 -13.38
C LEU A 67 -0.68 -27.60 -12.62
N GLN A 68 0.42 -27.93 -11.92
CA GLN A 68 0.56 -29.15 -11.13
C GLN A 68 -0.08 -29.03 -9.74
N GLU A 69 -0.14 -27.81 -9.19
CA GLU A 69 -0.79 -27.50 -7.90
C GLU A 69 -2.30 -27.29 -8.05
N LEU A 70 -2.82 -27.16 -9.28
CA LEU A 70 -4.26 -27.06 -9.52
C LEU A 70 -4.95 -28.36 -9.08
N PRO A 71 -5.91 -28.30 -8.14
CA PRO A 71 -6.63 -29.48 -7.71
C PRO A 71 -7.40 -30.14 -8.86
N ARG A 72 -7.02 -31.37 -9.26
CA ARG A 72 -7.68 -32.08 -10.37
C ARG A 72 -9.19 -32.25 -10.20
N ALA A 73 -9.68 -32.33 -8.96
CA ALA A 73 -11.11 -32.45 -8.64
C ALA A 73 -11.93 -31.19 -8.97
N TRP A 74 -11.29 -30.01 -9.01
CA TRP A 74 -11.98 -28.73 -9.16
C TRP A 74 -12.21 -28.32 -10.62
N MET A 75 -11.46 -28.87 -11.59
CA MET A 75 -11.77 -28.73 -13.03
C MET A 75 -13.19 -29.23 -13.38
N HIS A 76 -13.82 -29.99 -12.50
CA HIS A 76 -15.15 -30.57 -12.69
C HIS A 76 -16.25 -29.90 -11.84
N SER A 77 -15.92 -29.03 -10.87
CA SER A 77 -16.93 -28.35 -10.05
C SER A 77 -17.28 -26.98 -10.65
N ARG A 78 -18.36 -26.93 -11.44
CA ARG A 78 -18.95 -25.68 -11.93
C ARG A 78 -19.66 -24.95 -10.78
N GLN A 79 -18.90 -24.32 -9.88
CA GLN A 79 -19.46 -23.31 -9.00
C GLN A 79 -19.67 -22.04 -9.84
N SER A 80 -20.94 -21.72 -10.07
CA SER A 80 -21.41 -20.60 -10.88
C SER A 80 -20.89 -19.27 -10.34
N GLY A 81 -19.98 -18.62 -11.07
CA GLY A 81 -19.53 -17.25 -10.80
C GLY A 81 -18.01 -17.05 -10.76
N MET A 82 -17.22 -18.10 -10.51
CA MET A 82 -15.75 -18.00 -10.46
C MET A 82 -15.13 -18.17 -11.85
N ASN A 83 -14.16 -17.33 -12.18
CA ASN A 83 -13.41 -17.39 -13.43
C ASN A 83 -12.07 -18.13 -13.23
N MET A 84 -11.40 -18.51 -14.31
CA MET A 84 -10.14 -19.27 -14.24
C MET A 84 -9.01 -18.53 -13.48
N LEU A 85 -9.00 -17.19 -13.53
CA LEU A 85 -7.99 -16.36 -12.87
C LEU A 85 -8.11 -16.47 -11.35
N ASP A 86 -9.32 -16.52 -10.79
CA ASP A 86 -9.57 -16.69 -9.35
C ASP A 86 -8.92 -17.98 -8.80
N PHE A 87 -8.76 -19.00 -9.65
CA PHE A 87 -8.10 -20.27 -9.29
C PHE A 87 -6.58 -20.24 -9.43
N LEU A 88 -6.07 -19.37 -10.29
CA LEU A 88 -4.62 -19.24 -10.47
C LEU A 88 -4.00 -18.59 -9.25
N PHE A 89 -4.70 -17.72 -8.54
CA PHE A 89 -4.14 -17.04 -7.39
C PHE A 89 -4.51 -17.75 -6.09
N GLU A 90 -3.55 -17.80 -5.18
CA GLU A 90 -3.77 -18.27 -3.83
C GLU A 90 -3.13 -17.34 -2.84
N PRO A 91 -3.62 -17.32 -1.60
CA PRO A 91 -3.20 -16.29 -0.70
C PRO A 91 -1.76 -16.49 -0.25
N ALA A 92 -1.05 -15.36 -0.16
CA ALA A 92 0.31 -15.32 0.32
C ALA A 92 0.38 -15.68 1.81
N PRO A 93 1.36 -16.48 2.26
CA PRO A 93 1.66 -16.59 3.67
C PRO A 93 2.17 -15.25 4.21
N GLU A 94 1.90 -14.94 5.49
CA GLU A 94 2.32 -13.69 6.16
C GLU A 94 3.80 -13.37 5.93
N GLN A 95 4.65 -14.40 5.94
CA GLN A 95 6.10 -14.26 5.73
C GLN A 95 6.44 -13.71 4.35
N LYS A 96 5.70 -14.08 3.29
CA LYS A 96 5.91 -13.55 1.94
C LYS A 96 5.52 -12.07 1.88
N LEU A 97 4.37 -11.72 2.47
CA LEU A 97 3.91 -10.34 2.53
C LEU A 97 4.91 -9.44 3.28
N ARG A 98 5.37 -9.88 4.46
CA ARG A 98 6.42 -9.19 5.23
C ARG A 98 7.70 -9.01 4.43
N ALA A 99 8.18 -10.07 3.77
CA ALA A 99 9.39 -9.99 2.97
C ALA A 99 9.29 -8.98 1.81
N LEU A 100 8.11 -8.81 1.20
CA LEU A 100 7.88 -7.79 0.18
C LEU A 100 7.89 -6.39 0.76
N TYR A 101 7.26 -6.17 1.92
CA TYR A 101 7.33 -4.88 2.61
C TYR A 101 8.76 -4.54 3.06
N ASP A 102 9.50 -5.52 3.59
CA ASP A 102 10.91 -5.35 3.97
C ASP A 102 11.77 -5.00 2.73
N ALA A 103 11.51 -5.65 1.60
CA ALA A 103 12.19 -5.33 0.34
C ALA A 103 11.85 -3.91 -0.15
N GLN A 104 10.60 -3.45 0.02
CA GLN A 104 10.22 -2.08 -0.30
C GLN A 104 10.92 -1.07 0.61
N LEU A 105 10.95 -1.32 1.92
CA LEU A 105 11.67 -0.48 2.89
C LEU A 105 13.17 -0.42 2.59
N ALA A 106 13.75 -1.51 2.08
CA ALA A 106 15.14 -1.57 1.65
C ALA A 106 15.40 -0.95 0.26
N HIS A 107 14.37 -0.64 -0.53
CA HIS A 107 14.54 -0.08 -1.87
C HIS A 107 15.22 1.31 -1.78
N PRO A 108 16.36 1.54 -2.45
CA PRO A 108 17.16 2.77 -2.26
C PRO A 108 16.37 4.06 -2.46
N GLY A 109 15.49 4.10 -3.47
CA GLY A 109 14.64 5.26 -3.74
C GLY A 109 13.59 5.51 -2.66
N TYR A 110 13.01 4.45 -2.09
CA TYR A 110 12.01 4.60 -1.03
C TYR A 110 12.68 4.94 0.30
N LYS A 111 13.80 4.28 0.61
CA LYS A 111 14.62 4.62 1.77
C LYS A 111 15.05 6.10 1.75
N ALA A 112 15.58 6.59 0.62
CA ALA A 112 15.96 8.00 0.48
C ALA A 112 14.75 8.94 0.63
N PHE A 113 13.57 8.52 0.18
CA PHE A 113 12.33 9.27 0.39
C PHE A 113 11.93 9.30 1.87
N LEU A 114 11.98 8.18 2.59
CA LEU A 114 11.72 8.11 4.03
C LEU A 114 12.72 8.96 4.83
N ASP A 115 13.99 8.99 4.42
CA ASP A 115 15.06 9.78 5.05
C ASP A 115 14.80 11.30 4.97
N THR A 116 13.84 11.77 4.15
CA THR A 116 13.40 13.19 4.14
C THR A 116 12.59 13.59 5.35
N GLY A 117 12.06 12.62 6.12
CA GLY A 117 11.14 12.87 7.22
C GLY A 117 9.67 13.07 6.80
N VAL A 118 9.33 12.79 5.54
CA VAL A 118 7.95 12.81 5.03
C VAL A 118 7.02 11.96 5.90
N THR A 119 5.81 12.47 6.15
CA THR A 119 4.77 11.66 6.80
C THR A 119 4.22 10.63 5.81
N VAL A 120 4.22 9.35 6.19
CA VAL A 120 3.69 8.26 5.36
C VAL A 120 2.43 7.70 5.99
N LEU A 121 1.35 7.71 5.23
CA LEU A 121 0.10 7.02 5.54
C LEU A 121 -0.20 5.97 4.48
N GLY A 122 -1.13 5.07 4.79
CA GLY A 122 -1.55 4.09 3.81
C GLY A 122 -2.75 3.26 4.19
N THR A 123 -3.38 2.71 3.16
CA THR A 123 -4.37 1.64 3.21
C THR A 123 -3.88 0.45 2.38
N TRP A 124 -4.62 -0.65 2.38
CA TRP A 124 -4.42 -1.82 1.52
C TRP A 124 -5.37 -1.85 0.33
N ASP A 125 -5.04 -2.68 -0.66
CA ASP A 125 -5.98 -3.26 -1.64
C ASP A 125 -5.80 -4.80 -1.67
N ASP A 126 -6.60 -5.52 -2.44
CA ASP A 126 -6.65 -6.99 -2.52
C ASP A 126 -5.28 -7.69 -2.62
N HIS A 127 -4.32 -7.15 -3.37
CA HIS A 127 -2.97 -7.73 -3.44
C HIS A 127 -2.16 -7.61 -2.14
N ASP A 128 -2.47 -6.64 -1.28
CA ASP A 128 -1.93 -6.51 0.07
C ASP A 128 -2.61 -7.49 1.06
N TYR A 129 -3.81 -8.02 0.73
CA TYR A 129 -4.38 -9.20 1.42
C TYR A 129 -3.60 -10.47 1.04
N GLY A 130 -2.84 -10.44 -0.05
CA GLY A 130 -2.12 -11.57 -0.60
C GLY A 130 -2.96 -12.43 -1.53
N LEU A 131 -4.19 -12.04 -1.88
CA LEU A 131 -5.08 -12.74 -2.79
C LEU A 131 -5.77 -11.75 -3.75
N ASN A 132 -5.59 -11.95 -5.05
CA ASN A 132 -6.32 -11.23 -6.09
C ASN A 132 -7.83 -11.42 -5.92
N ASP A 133 -8.60 -10.34 -5.98
CA ASP A 133 -10.05 -10.25 -5.73
C ASP A 133 -10.49 -10.72 -4.33
N GLY A 134 -9.59 -10.71 -3.34
CA GLY A 134 -9.88 -11.10 -1.97
C GLY A 134 -10.77 -10.07 -1.24
N GLY A 135 -11.93 -10.51 -0.75
CA GLY A 135 -12.88 -9.65 -0.03
C GLY A 135 -12.92 -9.88 1.49
N ALA A 136 -14.08 -9.57 2.09
CA ALA A 136 -14.32 -9.69 3.52
C ALA A 136 -14.19 -11.14 4.05
N GLU A 137 -14.29 -12.13 3.17
CA GLU A 137 -14.18 -13.56 3.43
C GLU A 137 -12.73 -14.06 3.58
N PHE A 138 -11.73 -13.21 3.34
CA PHE A 138 -10.33 -13.61 3.44
C PHE A 138 -9.94 -14.02 4.88
N PRO A 139 -9.38 -15.24 5.10
CA PRO A 139 -9.12 -15.74 6.46
C PRO A 139 -7.91 -15.11 7.16
N TRP A 140 -6.93 -14.55 6.44
CA TRP A 140 -5.67 -14.04 7.02
C TRP A 140 -5.57 -12.51 7.07
N LYS A 141 -6.72 -11.83 7.19
CA LYS A 141 -6.77 -10.36 7.26
C LYS A 141 -6.00 -9.79 8.44
N ALA A 142 -5.99 -10.49 9.58
CA ALA A 142 -5.28 -10.02 10.77
C ALA A 142 -3.76 -10.05 10.56
N GLU A 143 -3.25 -11.08 9.91
CA GLU A 143 -1.85 -11.24 9.51
C GLU A 143 -1.45 -10.13 8.54
N SER A 144 -2.24 -9.90 7.49
CA SER A 144 -1.99 -8.85 6.50
C SER A 144 -2.04 -7.45 7.13
N GLN A 145 -2.95 -7.23 8.08
CA GLN A 145 -3.04 -5.96 8.81
C GLN A 145 -1.78 -5.71 9.63
N ARG A 146 -1.29 -6.73 10.35
CA ARG A 146 -0.03 -6.59 11.11
C ARG A 146 1.12 -6.24 10.19
N ALA A 147 1.25 -6.92 9.05
CA ALA A 147 2.32 -6.65 8.09
C ALA A 147 2.25 -5.22 7.52
N LEU A 148 1.07 -4.73 7.14
CA LEU A 148 0.92 -3.34 6.67
C LEU A 148 1.23 -2.32 7.78
N LEU A 149 0.73 -2.54 9.00
CA LEU A 149 0.99 -1.62 10.11
C LEU A 149 2.48 -1.57 10.48
N ASP A 150 3.18 -2.69 10.40
CA ASP A 150 4.63 -2.75 10.57
C ASP A 150 5.35 -1.99 9.44
N PHE A 151 4.92 -2.16 8.18
CA PHE A 151 5.44 -1.43 7.02
C PHE A 151 5.26 0.09 7.13
N LEU A 152 4.10 0.55 7.61
CA LEU A 152 3.79 1.96 7.82
C LEU A 152 4.48 2.53 9.08
N GLY A 153 5.22 1.72 9.84
CA GLY A 153 5.86 2.16 11.09
C GLY A 153 4.87 2.50 12.21
N GLU A 154 3.69 1.88 12.23
CA GLU A 154 2.66 2.17 13.23
C GLU A 154 3.13 1.77 14.64
N PRO A 155 3.00 2.62 15.67
CA PRO A 155 3.38 2.29 17.03
C PRO A 155 2.69 1.04 17.59
N ASN A 156 3.41 0.28 18.43
CA ASN A 156 2.92 -0.97 19.03
C ASN A 156 1.69 -0.78 19.94
N ASP A 157 1.54 0.40 20.54
CA ASP A 157 0.43 0.75 21.44
C ASP A 157 -0.77 1.38 20.71
N SER A 158 -0.66 1.62 19.40
CA SER A 158 -1.70 2.24 18.58
C SER A 158 -3.03 1.50 18.63
N ARG A 159 -4.13 2.27 18.61
CA ARG A 159 -5.49 1.72 18.48
C ARG A 159 -5.65 0.90 17.20
N ARG A 160 -4.93 1.24 16.12
CA ARG A 160 -4.98 0.53 14.84
C ARG A 160 -4.57 -0.94 14.95
N ARG A 161 -3.75 -1.30 15.96
CA ARG A 161 -3.36 -2.70 16.23
C ARG A 161 -4.41 -3.50 16.99
N ARG A 162 -5.51 -2.88 17.41
CA ARG A 162 -6.62 -3.51 18.17
C ARG A 162 -7.97 -3.47 17.44
N GLN A 163 -8.06 -2.78 16.31
CA GLN A 163 -9.27 -2.72 15.48
C GLN A 163 -9.20 -3.75 14.36
N GLU A 164 -10.35 -4.07 13.76
CA GLU A 164 -10.40 -4.81 12.50
C GLU A 164 -10.21 -3.87 11.32
N GLY A 165 -9.31 -4.21 10.40
CA GLY A 165 -9.02 -3.43 9.19
C GLY A 165 -8.06 -2.27 9.41
N VAL A 166 -7.67 -1.61 8.32
CA VAL A 166 -6.55 -0.65 8.30
C VAL A 166 -6.96 0.82 8.19
N TYR A 167 -8.26 1.12 8.27
CA TYR A 167 -8.74 2.50 8.22
C TYR A 167 -8.07 3.37 9.30
N ASP A 168 -7.77 4.62 8.95
CA ASP A 168 -7.11 5.57 9.84
C ASP A 168 -7.65 6.99 9.64
N VAL A 169 -7.52 7.81 10.68
CA VAL A 169 -7.78 9.24 10.63
C VAL A 169 -6.61 9.96 11.29
N ARG A 170 -5.90 10.79 10.52
CA ARG A 170 -4.79 11.59 11.01
C ARG A 170 -5.10 13.06 10.87
N ARG A 171 -4.77 13.82 11.92
CA ARG A 171 -4.73 15.28 11.86
C ARG A 171 -3.27 15.66 11.65
N VAL A 172 -2.97 16.24 10.50
CA VAL A 172 -1.64 16.74 10.17
C VAL A 172 -1.65 18.25 10.35
N PRO A 173 -0.74 18.83 11.15
CA PRO A 173 -0.62 20.28 11.27
C PRO A 173 -0.29 20.92 9.92
N PHE A 174 -0.80 22.12 9.67
CA PHE A 174 -0.55 22.87 8.45
C PHE A 174 -0.32 24.35 8.77
N GLY A 175 0.78 24.94 8.27
CA GLY A 175 1.16 26.34 8.53
C GLY A 175 2.30 26.50 9.53
N ASP A 176 2.41 27.68 10.15
CA ASP A 176 3.47 28.15 11.06
C ASP A 176 3.50 27.47 12.45
N GLY A 177 3.09 26.20 12.51
CA GLY A 177 3.38 25.33 13.64
C GLY A 177 2.50 25.52 14.89
N ARG A 178 1.29 26.09 14.74
CA ARG A 178 0.20 26.03 15.74
C ARG A 178 -1.04 25.35 15.17
#